data_AF-A0A2V7Y7M1-F1
#
_entry.id   AF-A0A2V7Y7M1-F1
#
_cell.length_a   1.000
_cell.length_b   1.000
_cell.length_c   1.000
_cell.angle_alpha   90.00
_cell.angle_beta   90.00
_cell.angle_gamma   90.00
#
_symmetry.space_group_name_H-M   'P 1'
#
loop_
_entity.id
_entity.type
_entity.pdbx_description
1 polymer ?
#
loop_
_entity_poly.entity_id
_entity_poly.type
_entity_poly.pdbx_seq_one_letter_code
_entity_poly.pdbx_strand_id
1 'polypeptide(L)'
;GGTVASGAALIATGLLAARPWFLRWGAKDEEVHGTWPGDEMSPDPAAEATRAITIHAPAEEVWPWIVQIGQDRGGFYSYTWLENLVGARMRNADTIIHGLTRQVGDTVWMTPPQRYEG
;
A
#
# COMPACT_ATOMS: atom_id res chain seq x y z
N GLY A 1 32.07 21.83 4.16
CA GLY A 1 32.28 20.56 4.88
C GLY A 1 31.24 20.34 5.98
N GLY A 2 31.18 21.21 6.99
CA GLY A 2 30.37 20.96 8.21
C GLY A 2 28.85 21.13 8.11
N THR A 3 28.34 22.08 7.31
CA THR A 3 26.89 22.37 7.23
C THR A 3 26.08 21.27 6.57
N VAL A 4 26.64 20.62 5.53
CA VAL A 4 26.00 19.51 4.81
C VAL A 4 25.92 18.26 5.68
N ALA A 5 26.97 17.96 6.46
CA ALA A 5 27.00 16.81 7.36
C ALA A 5 25.98 16.95 8.51
N SER A 6 25.84 18.15 9.08
CA SER A 6 24.83 18.42 10.11
C SER A 6 23.40 18.33 9.58
N GLY A 7 23.15 18.82 8.36
CA GLY A 7 21.84 18.69 7.71
C GLY A 7 21.44 17.25 7.44
N ALA A 8 22.36 16.43 6.92
CA ALA A 8 22.12 15.00 6.68
C ALA A 8 21.83 14.24 7.99
N ALA A 9 22.57 14.55 9.06
CA ALA A 9 22.35 13.94 10.37
C ALA A 9 20.96 14.27 10.92
N LEU A 10 20.52 15.54 10.84
CA LEU A 10 19.18 15.94 11.29
C LEU A 10 18.06 15.26 10.50
N ILE A 11 18.22 15.14 9.18
CA ILE A 11 17.27 14.42 8.32
C ILE A 11 17.21 12.94 8.73
N ALA A 12 18.35 12.28 8.87
CA ALA A 12 18.41 10.88 9.26
C ALA A 12 17.77 10.65 10.64
N THR A 13 18.07 11.48 11.62
CA THR A 13 17.45 11.42 12.96
C THR A 13 15.94 11.62 12.87
N GLY A 14 15.47 12.61 12.11
CA GLY A 14 14.04 12.85 11.91
C GLY A 14 13.33 11.65 11.28
N LEU A 15 13.92 11.06 10.25
CA LEU A 15 13.37 9.87 9.59
C LEU A 15 13.34 8.66 10.51
N LEU A 16 14.41 8.43 11.29
CA LEU A 16 14.47 7.33 12.26
C LEU A 16 13.45 7.51 13.39
N ALA A 17 13.26 8.72 13.89
CA ALA A 17 12.28 9.02 14.92
C ALA A 17 10.83 8.91 14.41
N ALA A 18 10.56 9.30 13.16
CA ALA A 18 9.23 9.20 12.55
C ALA A 18 8.88 7.77 12.09
N ARG A 19 9.89 6.90 11.91
CA ARG A 19 9.71 5.56 11.35
C ARG A 19 8.70 4.70 12.13
N PRO A 20 8.77 4.56 13.48
CA PRO A 20 7.80 3.73 14.20
C PRO A 20 6.36 4.19 14.02
N TRP A 21 6.14 5.51 14.04
CA TRP A 21 4.82 6.10 13.79
C TRP A 21 4.33 5.82 12.37
N PHE A 22 5.19 6.00 11.36
CA PHE A 22 4.84 5.74 9.96
C PHE A 22 4.54 4.26 9.68
N LEU A 23 5.21 3.34 10.37
CA LEU A 23 4.98 1.89 10.21
C LEU A 23 3.69 1.41 10.88
N ARG A 24 3.16 2.17 11.87
CA ARG A 24 1.96 1.80 12.65
C ARG A 24 0.78 2.74 12.43
N TRP A 25 0.83 3.57 11.39
CA TRP A 25 -0.11 4.68 11.21
C TRP A 25 -1.56 4.18 11.18
N GLY A 26 -2.37 4.73 12.09
CA GLY A 26 -3.80 4.42 12.23
C GLY A 26 -4.12 3.10 12.94
N ALA A 27 -3.12 2.25 13.19
CA ALA A 27 -3.29 0.97 13.89
C ALA A 27 -3.19 1.13 15.41
N LYS A 28 -3.95 0.31 16.13
CA LYS A 28 -3.86 0.12 17.59
C LYS A 28 -2.77 -0.89 17.94
N ASP A 29 -2.31 -0.87 19.19
CA ASP A 29 -1.27 -1.80 19.65
C ASP A 29 -1.72 -3.26 19.54
N GLU A 30 -3.00 -3.57 19.79
CA GLU A 30 -3.52 -4.93 19.63
C GLU A 30 -3.54 -5.36 18.16
N GLU A 31 -3.75 -4.43 17.23
CA GLU A 31 -3.76 -4.72 15.79
C GLU A 31 -2.33 -4.93 15.27
N VAL A 32 -1.36 -4.17 15.79
CA VAL A 32 0.06 -4.30 15.45
C VAL A 32 0.64 -5.62 15.95
N HIS A 33 0.20 -6.12 17.10
CA HIS A 33 0.68 -7.37 17.70
C HIS A 33 -0.21 -8.58 17.40
N GLY A 34 -1.29 -8.39 16.63
CA GLY A 34 -2.20 -9.45 16.21
C GLY A 34 -1.59 -10.34 15.13
N THR A 35 -2.16 -11.54 14.98
CA THR A 35 -1.87 -12.43 13.84
C THR A 35 -2.99 -12.31 12.82
N TRP A 36 -2.61 -12.06 11.56
CA TRP A 36 -3.53 -11.80 10.47
C TRP A 36 -3.46 -12.88 9.39
N PRO A 37 -4.57 -13.13 8.67
CA PRO A 37 -4.54 -14.02 7.52
C PRO A 37 -3.51 -13.56 6.49
N GLY A 38 -2.59 -14.47 6.11
CA GLY A 38 -1.53 -14.20 5.15
C GLY A 38 -0.16 -14.00 5.79
N ASP A 39 -0.06 -13.78 7.11
CA ASP A 39 1.22 -13.68 7.82
C ASP A 39 2.05 -14.97 7.65
N GLU A 40 1.38 -16.12 7.55
CA GLU A 40 2.00 -17.42 7.30
C GLU A 40 2.73 -17.53 5.95
N MET A 41 2.44 -16.64 4.99
CA MET A 41 3.10 -16.62 3.69
C MET A 41 4.52 -16.02 3.75
N SER A 42 4.84 -15.24 4.79
CA SER A 42 6.14 -14.62 4.99
C SER A 42 6.54 -14.70 6.47
N PRO A 43 6.95 -15.88 6.97
CA PRO A 43 7.23 -16.08 8.40
C PRO A 43 8.45 -15.30 8.93
N ASP A 44 9.34 -14.81 8.05
CA ASP A 44 10.50 -13.98 8.39
C ASP A 44 10.61 -12.77 7.44
N PRO A 45 9.76 -11.73 7.62
CA PRO A 45 9.73 -10.60 6.72
C PRO A 45 10.94 -9.68 6.95
N ALA A 46 11.60 -9.26 5.87
CA ALA A 46 12.70 -8.30 5.94
C ALA A 46 12.27 -6.92 6.50
N ALA A 47 10.99 -6.58 6.39
CA ALA A 47 10.36 -5.42 7.00
C ALA A 47 8.85 -5.66 7.16
N GLU A 48 8.28 -5.12 8.24
CA GLU A 48 6.86 -5.23 8.55
C GLU A 48 6.27 -3.84 8.87
N ALA A 49 5.03 -3.61 8.46
CA ALA A 49 4.27 -2.41 8.77
C ALA A 49 2.78 -2.77 8.87
N THR A 50 2.14 -2.35 9.97
CA THR A 50 0.72 -2.57 10.21
C THR A 50 0.01 -1.23 10.24
N ARG A 51 -0.85 -0.97 9.25
CA ARG A 51 -1.62 0.26 9.14
C ARG A 51 -3.10 -0.07 9.10
N ALA A 52 -3.89 0.74 9.78
CA ALA A 52 -5.32 0.49 9.87
C ALA A 52 -6.13 1.77 9.63
N ILE A 53 -7.32 1.57 9.10
CA ILE A 53 -8.39 2.56 9.07
C ILE A 53 -9.71 1.84 9.35
N THR A 54 -10.52 2.41 10.23
CA THR A 54 -11.86 1.88 10.49
C THR A 54 -12.82 2.39 9.42
N ILE A 55 -13.50 1.47 8.74
CA ILE A 55 -14.58 1.78 7.81
C ILE A 55 -15.89 1.31 8.45
N HIS A 56 -16.83 2.24 8.64
CA HIS A 56 -18.13 1.94 9.22
C HIS A 56 -19.10 1.40 8.15
N ALA A 57 -18.73 0.29 7.51
CA ALA A 57 -19.54 -0.40 6.51
C ALA A 57 -19.33 -1.91 6.59
N PRO A 58 -20.30 -2.74 6.15
CA PRO A 58 -20.13 -4.17 6.03
C PRO A 58 -18.99 -4.55 5.06
N ALA A 59 -18.34 -5.70 5.31
CA ALA A 59 -17.22 -6.15 4.48
C ALA A 59 -17.64 -6.38 3.01
N GLU A 60 -18.88 -6.81 2.77
CA GLU A 60 -19.47 -6.99 1.44
C GLU A 60 -19.59 -5.69 0.63
N GLU A 61 -19.67 -4.53 1.28
CA GLU A 61 -19.68 -3.22 0.63
C GLU A 61 -18.26 -2.71 0.36
N VAL A 62 -17.30 -3.10 1.20
CA VAL A 62 -15.89 -2.69 1.08
C VAL A 62 -15.14 -3.55 0.06
N TRP A 63 -15.41 -4.87 0.04
CA TRP A 63 -14.68 -5.83 -0.79
C TRP A 63 -14.65 -5.50 -2.29
N PRO A 64 -15.75 -5.03 -2.93
CA PRO A 64 -15.72 -4.59 -4.34
C PRO A 64 -14.65 -3.54 -4.65
N TRP A 65 -14.34 -2.64 -3.71
CA TRP A 65 -13.28 -1.64 -3.89
C TRP A 65 -11.88 -2.26 -3.83
N ILE A 66 -11.70 -3.31 -3.04
CA ILE A 66 -10.43 -4.03 -2.87
C ILE A 66 -10.14 -4.92 -4.08
N VAL A 67 -11.12 -5.69 -4.57
CA VAL A 67 -10.91 -6.62 -5.70
C VAL A 67 -10.55 -5.93 -7.02
N GLN A 68 -10.93 -4.65 -7.14
CA GLN A 68 -10.60 -3.84 -8.31
C GLN A 68 -9.24 -3.13 -8.19
N ILE A 69 -8.44 -3.39 -7.14
CA ILE A 69 -7.07 -2.87 -7.05
C ILE A 69 -6.20 -3.49 -8.15
N GLY A 70 -5.51 -2.62 -8.88
CA GLY A 70 -4.64 -2.97 -10.00
C GLY A 70 -4.58 -1.85 -11.03
N GLN A 71 -3.41 -1.61 -11.61
CA GLN A 71 -3.22 -0.61 -12.66
C GLN A 71 -4.11 -0.91 -13.88
N ASP A 72 -4.30 -2.19 -14.19
CA ASP A 72 -5.14 -2.71 -15.25
C ASP A 72 -6.65 -2.72 -14.90
N ARG A 73 -7.01 -2.31 -13.67
CA ARG A 73 -8.38 -2.35 -13.13
C ARG A 73 -8.83 -0.96 -12.66
N GLY A 74 -9.20 -0.83 -11.38
CA GLY A 74 -9.71 0.38 -10.74
C GLY A 74 -8.64 1.27 -10.11
N GLY A 75 -7.35 0.95 -10.28
CA GLY A 75 -6.23 1.70 -9.72
C GLY A 75 -5.91 1.34 -8.26
N PHE A 76 -5.01 2.10 -7.63
CA PHE A 76 -4.52 1.84 -6.26
C PHE A 76 -5.11 2.80 -5.22
N TYR A 77 -5.93 3.76 -5.64
CA TYR A 77 -6.47 4.82 -4.77
C TYR A 77 -5.38 5.61 -4.03
N SER A 78 -4.22 5.70 -4.66
CA SER A 78 -3.05 6.41 -4.14
C SER A 78 -2.87 7.74 -4.88
N TYR A 79 -1.69 8.35 -4.73
CA TYR A 79 -1.30 9.60 -5.36
C TYR A 79 -1.04 9.41 -6.87
N THR A 80 -2.10 9.31 -7.66
CA THR A 80 -2.06 9.06 -9.12
C THR A 80 -1.09 9.96 -9.86
N TRP A 81 -0.96 11.22 -9.44
CA TRP A 81 -0.02 12.16 -10.06
C TRP A 81 1.45 11.77 -9.86
N LEU A 82 1.82 11.27 -8.66
CA LEU A 82 3.17 10.77 -8.36
C LEU A 82 3.45 9.47 -9.12
N GLU A 83 2.47 8.57 -9.14
CA GLU A 83 2.57 7.28 -9.84
C GLU A 83 2.76 7.50 -11.35
N ASN A 84 2.06 8.48 -11.92
CA ASN A 84 2.19 8.82 -13.33
C ASN A 84 3.48 9.54 -13.67
N LEU A 85 4.08 10.27 -12.72
CA LEU A 85 5.41 10.87 -12.90
C LEU A 85 6.48 9.80 -13.16
N VAL A 86 6.32 8.60 -12.60
CA VAL A 86 7.22 7.45 -12.81
C VAL A 86 6.74 6.47 -13.87
N GLY A 87 5.71 6.84 -14.65
CA GLY A 87 5.25 6.08 -15.81
C GLY A 87 4.30 4.91 -15.51
N ALA A 88 3.67 4.87 -14.34
CA ALA A 88 2.73 3.80 -13.97
C ALA A 88 1.41 3.83 -14.77
N ARG A 89 1.08 4.94 -15.45
CA ARG A 89 -0.18 5.13 -16.20
C ARG A 89 -1.41 4.72 -15.37
N MET A 90 -1.39 5.08 -14.08
CA MET A 90 -2.43 4.80 -13.11
C MET A 90 -3.67 5.66 -13.38
N ARG A 91 -4.84 5.04 -13.25
CA ARG A 91 -6.14 5.71 -13.21
C ARG A 91 -6.97 5.09 -12.10
N ASN A 92 -7.37 5.91 -11.13
CA ASN A 92 -8.26 5.46 -10.07
C ASN A 92 -9.71 5.55 -10.55
N ALA A 93 -10.48 4.50 -10.29
CA ALA A 93 -11.92 4.50 -10.44
C ALA A 93 -12.56 5.25 -9.26
N ASP A 94 -13.63 5.98 -9.54
CA ASP A 94 -14.49 6.66 -8.57
C ASP A 94 -15.79 5.90 -8.31
N THR A 95 -15.97 4.76 -8.99
CA THR A 95 -17.12 3.86 -8.86
C THR A 95 -16.66 2.41 -8.84
N ILE A 96 -17.52 1.52 -8.36
CA ILE A 96 -17.33 0.07 -8.44
C ILE A 96 -17.48 -0.36 -9.90
N ILE A 97 -16.48 -1.08 -10.42
CA ILE A 97 -16.52 -1.71 -11.73
C ILE A 97 -17.12 -3.11 -11.56
N HIS A 98 -18.31 -3.31 -12.11
CA HIS A 98 -19.02 -4.58 -11.98
C HIS A 98 -18.29 -5.74 -12.69
N GLY A 99 -18.40 -6.95 -12.12
CA GLY A 99 -17.89 -8.19 -12.72
C GLY A 99 -16.42 -8.50 -12.39
N LEU A 100 -15.74 -7.65 -11.62
CA LEU A 100 -14.38 -7.96 -11.16
C LEU A 100 -14.40 -8.94 -9.99
N THR A 101 -13.51 -9.93 -10.06
CA THR A 101 -13.25 -10.90 -9.00
C THR A 101 -11.75 -11.11 -8.84
N ARG A 102 -11.36 -11.78 -7.75
CA ARG A 102 -9.97 -12.06 -7.40
C ARG A 102 -9.87 -13.47 -6.85
N GLN A 103 -8.86 -14.22 -7.29
CA GLN A 103 -8.49 -15.51 -6.74
C GLN A 103 -7.06 -15.45 -6.17
N VAL A 104 -6.75 -16.40 -5.28
CA VAL A 104 -5.38 -16.56 -4.77
C VAL A 104 -4.46 -16.91 -5.94
N GLY A 105 -3.35 -16.17 -6.05
CA GLY A 105 -2.40 -16.30 -7.16
C GLY A 105 -2.59 -15.27 -8.28
N ASP A 106 -3.69 -14.51 -8.30
CA ASP A 106 -3.86 -13.43 -9.27
C ASP A 106 -2.79 -12.34 -9.10
N THR A 107 -2.17 -11.91 -10.19
CA THR A 107 -1.18 -10.81 -10.20
C THR A 107 -1.86 -9.45 -9.96
N VAL A 108 -1.31 -8.62 -9.06
CA VAL A 108 -1.68 -7.19 -8.94
C VAL A 108 -0.66 -6.38 -9.75
N TRP A 109 -1.09 -5.78 -10.84
CA TRP A 109 -0.19 -4.96 -11.65
C TRP A 109 -0.01 -3.57 -11.04
N MET A 110 1.22 -3.20 -10.67
CA MET A 110 1.55 -1.84 -10.20
C MET A 110 1.81 -0.85 -11.35
N THR A 111 2.10 -1.37 -12.54
CA THR A 111 2.34 -0.61 -13.77
C THR A 111 1.74 -1.40 -14.94
N PRO A 112 1.70 -0.85 -16.18
CA PRO A 112 1.04 -1.53 -17.30
C PRO A 112 1.58 -2.94 -17.53
N PRO A 113 0.70 -3.97 -17.62
CA PRO A 113 1.12 -5.36 -17.81
C PRO A 113 1.94 -5.57 -19.09
N GLN A 114 1.71 -4.74 -20.11
CA GLN A 114 2.48 -4.77 -21.36
C GLN A 114 3.98 -4.50 -21.14
N ARG A 115 4.38 -3.95 -19.98
CA ARG A 115 5.78 -3.76 -19.61
C ARG A 115 6.49 -5.06 -19.21
N TYR A 116 5.75 -6.12 -18.93
CA TYR A 116 6.24 -7.41 -18.44
C TYR A 116 5.78 -8.60 -19.28
N GLU A 117 5.37 -8.35 -20.53
CA GLU A 117 4.89 -9.37 -21.48
C GLU A 117 3.55 -10.04 -21.12
N GLY A 118 2.80 -9.46 -20.18
CA GLY A 118 1.52 -9.98 -19.69
C GLY A 118 1.67 -10.79 -18.41
#